data_AF-A0A0J1HG22-F1
#
_entry.id   AF-A0A0J1HG22-F1
#
_cell.length_a   1.000
_cell.length_b   1.000
_cell.length_c   1.000
_cell.angle_alpha   90.00
_cell.angle_beta   90.00
_cell.angle_gamma   90.00
#
_symmetry.space_group_name_H-M   'P 1'
#
loop_
_entity.id
_entity.type
_entity.pdbx_description
1 polymer ?
#
loop_
_entity_poly.entity_id
_entity_poly.type
_entity_poly.pdbx_seq_one_letter_code
_entity_poly.pdbx_strand_id
1 'polypeptide(L)'
;MAKYQFFCLPETERRNFTFLDMASSTFQEEKAQLLQAGFIVDDDVIYADTPKEATDKFRSHFTHAVGDYAHAHVAGGMAAGLMNLLRWFK
;
A
#
# COMPACT_ATOMS: atom_id res chain seq x y z
N MET A 1 -8.17 -8.46 20.34
CA MET A 1 -7.61 -7.93 19.09
C MET A 1 -7.18 -9.09 18.20
N ALA A 2 -7.83 -9.22 17.04
CA ALA A 2 -7.45 -10.17 16.02
C ALA A 2 -6.19 -9.69 15.28
N LYS A 3 -5.50 -10.62 14.64
CA LYS A 3 -4.30 -10.36 13.83
C LYS A 3 -4.66 -10.57 12.37
N TYR A 4 -4.46 -9.55 11.56
CA TYR A 4 -4.73 -9.60 10.13
C TYR A 4 -3.43 -9.53 9.34
N GLN A 5 -3.22 -10.52 8.47
CA GLN A 5 -2.11 -10.51 7.51
C GLN A 5 -2.63 -9.92 6.20
N PHE A 6 -1.96 -8.86 5.72
CA PHE A 6 -2.28 -8.26 4.43
C PHE A 6 -1.44 -8.87 3.31
N PHE A 7 -2.03 -8.90 2.13
CA PHE A 7 -1.46 -9.41 0.89
C PHE A 7 -1.69 -8.41 -0.22
N CYS A 8 -0.67 -8.15 -1.04
CA CYS A 8 -0.75 -7.20 -2.15
C CYS A 8 -0.31 -7.85 -3.45
N LEU A 9 -0.89 -7.45 -4.57
CA LEU A 9 -0.31 -7.77 -5.88
C LEU A 9 0.90 -6.87 -6.15
N PRO A 10 2.02 -7.42 -6.61
CA PRO A 10 3.17 -6.62 -7.05
C PRO A 10 2.74 -5.69 -8.21
N GLU A 11 3.47 -4.59 -8.39
CA GLU A 11 3.25 -3.59 -9.46
C GLU A 11 1.91 -2.84 -9.42
N THR A 12 1.08 -3.08 -8.40
CA THR A 12 -0.21 -2.36 -8.22
C THR A 12 -0.12 -1.20 -7.24
N GLU A 13 1.08 -0.85 -6.76
CA GLU A 13 1.30 0.13 -5.68
C GLU A 13 0.42 -0.15 -4.45
N ARG A 14 0.24 -1.43 -4.09
CA ARG A 14 -0.65 -1.87 -2.99
C ARG A 14 -2.12 -1.45 -3.15
N ARG A 15 -2.57 -1.05 -4.35
CA ARG A 15 -4.00 -0.73 -4.64
C ARG A 15 -4.87 -1.99 -4.66
N ASN A 16 -4.30 -3.10 -5.14
CA ASN A 16 -4.96 -4.39 -5.14
C ASN A 16 -4.43 -5.21 -3.96
N PHE A 17 -5.18 -5.20 -2.86
CA PHE A 17 -4.84 -5.89 -1.64
C PHE A 17 -6.03 -6.71 -1.12
N THR A 18 -5.71 -7.71 -0.31
CA THR A 18 -6.66 -8.46 0.51
C THR A 18 -6.04 -8.74 1.87
N PHE A 19 -6.83 -9.26 2.81
CA PHE A 19 -6.37 -9.62 4.13
C PHE A 19 -6.99 -10.94 4.59
N LEU A 20 -6.28 -11.64 5.46
CA LEU A 20 -6.76 -12.85 6.13
C LEU A 20 -6.66 -12.69 7.64
N ASP A 21 -7.66 -13.22 8.35
CA ASP A 21 -7.58 -13.39 9.80
C ASP A 21 -6.64 -14.55 10.12
N MET A 22 -5.56 -14.27 10.84
CA MET A 22 -4.55 -15.27 11.22
C MET A 22 -5.07 -16.28 12.25
N ALA A 23 -6.18 -15.99 12.94
CA ALA A 23 -6.84 -16.93 13.84
C ALA A 23 -7.81 -17.87 13.12
N SER A 24 -8.12 -17.62 11.84
CA SER A 24 -8.99 -18.50 11.06
C SER A 24 -8.38 -19.88 10.88
N SER A 25 -9.18 -20.94 11.01
CA SER A 25 -8.75 -22.31 10.76
C SER A 25 -8.35 -22.56 9.30
N THR A 26 -8.85 -21.74 8.38
CA THR A 26 -8.57 -21.80 6.94
C THR A 26 -7.37 -20.95 6.52
N PHE A 27 -6.74 -20.23 7.46
CA PHE A 27 -5.69 -19.25 7.17
C PHE A 27 -4.56 -19.80 6.29
N GLN A 28 -4.06 -21.01 6.59
CA GLN A 28 -2.94 -21.59 5.85
C GLN A 28 -3.33 -21.96 4.41
N GLU A 29 -4.56 -22.44 4.21
CA GLU A 29 -5.07 -22.82 2.89
C GLU A 29 -5.31 -21.58 2.02
N GLU A 30 -6.01 -20.59 2.56
CA GLU A 30 -6.27 -19.32 1.87
C GLU A 30 -4.96 -18.58 1.56
N LYS A 31 -4.00 -18.56 2.51
CA LYS A 31 -2.67 -17.99 2.28
C LYS A 31 -1.97 -18.67 1.10
N ALA A 32 -1.98 -20.00 1.03
CA ALA A 32 -1.35 -20.72 -0.07
C ALA A 32 -1.98 -20.38 -1.42
N GLN A 33 -3.32 -20.24 -1.48
CA GLN A 33 -4.03 -19.83 -2.69
C GLN A 33 -3.65 -18.41 -3.13
N LEU A 34 -3.54 -17.47 -2.19
CA LEU A 34 -3.12 -16.10 -2.49
C LEU A 34 -1.69 -16.04 -3.04
N LEU A 35 -0.77 -16.78 -2.44
CA LEU A 35 0.62 -16.86 -2.92
C LEU A 35 0.70 -17.48 -4.33
N GLN A 36 -0.09 -18.53 -4.60
CA GLN A 36 -0.17 -19.13 -5.95
C GLN A 36 -0.78 -18.17 -6.98
N ALA A 37 -1.72 -17.31 -6.56
CA ALA A 37 -2.31 -16.27 -7.39
C ALA A 37 -1.38 -15.06 -7.62
N GLY A 38 -0.15 -15.08 -7.08
CA GLY A 38 0.84 -14.04 -7.27
C GLY A 38 0.75 -12.88 -6.28
N PHE A 39 -0.06 -12.99 -5.23
CA PHE A 39 0.00 -12.04 -4.13
C PHE A 39 1.28 -12.24 -3.32
N ILE A 40 1.83 -11.13 -2.83
CA ILE A 40 2.93 -11.11 -1.87
C ILE A 40 2.42 -10.72 -0.50
N VAL A 41 3.04 -11.27 0.54
CA VAL A 41 2.75 -10.92 1.94
C VAL A 41 3.25 -9.50 2.19
N ASP A 42 2.41 -8.65 2.76
CA ASP A 42 2.86 -7.37 3.29
C ASP A 42 3.58 -7.59 4.63
N ASP A 43 4.73 -6.96 4.81
CA ASP A 43 5.66 -7.28 5.91
C ASP A 43 5.05 -7.02 7.30
N ASP A 44 4.07 -6.10 7.38
CA ASP A 44 3.40 -5.73 8.62
C ASP A 44 2.12 -6.53 8.89
N VAL A 45 1.99 -7.02 10.13
CA VAL A 45 0.75 -7.59 10.66
C VAL A 45 -0.04 -6.51 11.37
N ILE A 46 -1.32 -6.38 11.04
CA ILE A 46 -2.20 -5.35 11.62
C ILE A 46 -3.06 -5.97 12.72
N TYR A 47 -3.01 -5.35 13.90
CA TYR A 47 -3.85 -5.67 15.04
C TYR A 47 -5.10 -4.80 15.02
N ALA A 48 -6.27 -5.42 15.00
CA ALA A 48 -7.55 -4.73 14.98
C ALA A 48 -8.66 -5.60 15.60
N ASP A 49 -9.72 -4.97 16.09
CA ASP A 49 -10.89 -5.68 16.61
C ASP A 49 -11.92 -5.96 15.52
N THR A 50 -11.85 -5.26 14.39
CA THR A 50 -12.72 -5.51 13.23
C THR A 50 -11.95 -5.48 11.90
N PRO A 51 -12.43 -6.19 10.86
CA PRO A 51 -11.85 -6.11 9.51
C PRO A 51 -11.82 -4.70 8.92
N LYS A 52 -12.83 -3.88 9.26
CA LYS A 52 -12.90 -2.48 8.86
C LYS A 52 -11.75 -1.67 9.45
N GLU A 53 -11.54 -1.80 10.75
CA GLU A 53 -10.43 -1.13 11.45
C GLU A 53 -9.06 -1.61 10.92
N ALA A 54 -8.91 -2.90 10.61
CA ALA A 54 -7.69 -3.42 9.98
C ALA A 54 -7.42 -2.75 8.63
N THR A 55 -8.47 -2.60 7.81
CA THR A 55 -8.38 -1.94 6.49
C THR A 55 -8.06 -0.46 6.62
N ASP A 56 -8.68 0.24 7.58
CA ASP A 56 -8.42 1.66 7.81
C ASP A 56 -6.97 1.90 8.27
N LYS A 57 -6.44 1.04 9.15
CA LYS A 57 -5.03 1.04 9.59
C LYS A 57 -4.06 0.75 8.44
N PHE A 58 -4.40 -0.21 7.57
CA PHE A 58 -3.59 -0.53 6.40
C PHE A 58 -3.48 0.67 5.43
N ARG A 59 -4.61 1.33 5.16
CA ARG A 59 -4.66 2.51 4.27
C ARG A 59 -3.96 3.73 4.87
N SER A 60 -4.04 3.94 6.19
CA SER A 60 -3.39 5.09 6.82
C SER A 60 -1.86 4.96 6.85
N HIS A 61 -1.33 3.76 7.10
CA HIS A 61 0.10 3.45 6.94
C HIS A 61 0.58 3.75 5.51
N PHE A 62 -0.27 3.49 4.50
CA PHE A 62 0.05 3.77 3.10
C PHE A 62 0.06 5.27 2.74
N THR A 63 -0.87 6.06 3.28
CA THR A 63 -0.91 7.52 3.01
C THR A 63 0.35 8.25 3.49
N HIS A 64 1.02 7.74 4.53
CA HIS A 64 2.29 8.32 4.98
C HIS A 64 3.42 8.02 3.97
N ALA A 65 3.50 6.80 3.46
CA ALA A 65 4.53 6.38 2.49
C ALA A 65 4.37 7.03 1.09
N VAL A 66 3.13 7.24 0.63
CA VAL A 66 2.85 7.83 -0.70
C VAL A 66 2.78 9.35 -0.65
N GLY A 67 2.36 9.94 0.47
CA GLY A 67 2.34 11.40 0.66
C GLY A 67 3.72 12.03 0.45
N ASP A 68 4.78 11.41 0.98
CA ASP A 68 6.15 11.89 0.83
C ASP A 68 6.68 11.71 -0.61
N TYR A 69 6.30 10.64 -1.31
CA TYR A 69 6.68 10.43 -2.72
C TYR A 69 5.96 11.41 -3.67
N ALA A 70 4.67 11.66 -3.44
CA ALA A 70 3.89 12.60 -4.24
C ALA A 70 4.36 14.06 -4.04
N HIS A 71 4.70 14.46 -2.80
CA HIS A 71 5.25 15.79 -2.53
C HIS A 71 6.65 15.98 -3.14
N ALA A 72 7.51 14.96 -3.13
CA ALA A 72 8.83 15.04 -3.75
C ALA A 72 8.76 15.17 -5.28
N HIS A 73 7.82 14.48 -5.94
CA HIS A 73 7.68 14.53 -7.39
C HIS A 73 6.98 15.81 -7.91
N VAL A 74 6.00 16.34 -7.16
CA VAL A 74 5.31 17.59 -7.54
C VAL A 74 6.22 18.81 -7.34
N ALA A 75 6.98 18.87 -6.23
CA ALA A 75 7.91 19.98 -5.99
C ALA A 75 9.08 19.99 -7.00
N GLY A 76 9.62 18.82 -7.36
CA GLY A 76 10.69 18.70 -8.37
C GLY A 76 10.21 18.99 -9.80
N GLY A 77 9.03 18.49 -10.18
CA GLY A 77 8.44 18.71 -11.50
C GLY A 77 8.02 20.16 -11.76
N MET A 78 7.49 20.85 -10.74
CA MET A 78 7.14 22.28 -10.85
C MET A 78 8.37 23.18 -10.95
N ALA A 79 9.45 22.89 -10.22
CA ALA A 79 10.69 23.65 -10.32
C ALA A 79 11.36 23.51 -11.69
N ALA A 80 11.40 22.28 -12.24
CA ALA A 80 11.94 22.01 -13.56
C ALA A 80 11.10 22.65 -14.69
N GLY A 81 9.77 22.60 -14.58
CA GLY A 81 8.86 23.23 -15.55
C GLY A 81 9.01 24.76 -15.61
N LEU A 82 9.19 25.42 -14.46
CA LEU A 82 9.34 26.87 -14.39
C LEU A 82 10.69 27.37 -14.94
N MET A 83 11.79 26.65 -14.70
CA MET A 83 13.11 26.98 -15.27
C MET A 83 13.14 26.82 -16.79
N ASN A 84 12.42 25.84 -17.34
CA ASN A 84 12.40 25.62 -18.78
C ASN A 84 11.54 26.67 -19.53
N LEU A 85 10.50 27.22 -18.88
CA LEU A 85 9.65 28.27 -19.45
C LEU A 85 10.37 29.62 -19.53
N LEU A 86 11.19 29.97 -18.52
CA LEU A 86 12.01 31.19 -18.50
C LEU A 86 13.09 31.22 -19.59
N ARG A 87 13.52 30.06 -20.08
CA ARG A 87 14.54 29.91 -21.12
C ARG A 87 14.05 30.20 -22.54
N TRP A 88 12.73 30.20 -22.76
CA TRP A 88 12.10 30.43 -24.06
C TRP A 88 11.69 31.91 -24.27
N PHE A 89 11.77 32.74 -23.22
CA PHE A 89 11.44 34.16 -23.24
C PHE A 89 12.68 35.08 -23.35
N LYS A 90 13.84 34.56 -23.74
CA LYS A 90 15.06 35.33 -23.97
C LYS A 90 15.60 35.15 -25.37
#